data_AF-A0A9E6RJ05-F1
#
_entry.id   AF-A0A9E6RJ05-F1
#
_cell.length_a   1.000
_cell.length_b   1.000
_cell.length_c   1.000
_cell.angle_alpha   90.00
_cell.angle_beta   90.00
_cell.angle_gamma   90.00
#
_symmetry.space_group_name_H-M   'P 1'
#
loop_
_entity.id
_entity.type
_entity.pdbx_description
1 polymer ?
#
loop_
_entity_poly.entity_id
_entity_poly.type
_entity_poly.pdbx_seq_one_letter_code
_entity_poly.pdbx_strand_id
1 'polypeptide(L)'
;MPPTLRNPDQLRAGGIDTAHPASGGQHWTPIEGQSSVPIDTLHRLEHALHGFVPFVVIPIFGFANAGVSFAGMTADALTDRLTLGVALGLLLGKLVGVFGSAALVIRLGFADLPTRASWPQLLGVSMLCGIGFTMSLFIGLLAFADNVELQNEVKVGILLGSLTAGLIGWLILRFAQPERVPAARVA
;
A
#
# COMPACT_ATOMS: atom_id res chain seq x y z
N MET A 1 19.44 29.58 58.69
CA MET A 1 19.81 28.15 58.82
C MET A 1 18.51 27.35 58.90
N PRO A 2 18.38 26.26 58.13
CA PRO A 2 17.39 26.17 57.05
C PRO A 2 16.02 25.60 57.48
N PRO A 3 14.91 25.96 56.79
CA PRO A 3 13.70 25.15 56.77
C PRO A 3 13.92 23.93 55.88
N THR A 4 13.78 22.78 56.51
CA THR A 4 13.90 21.41 55.99
C THR A 4 12.67 21.05 55.14
N LEU A 5 12.93 20.59 53.91
CA LEU A 5 12.13 19.67 53.07
C LEU A 5 10.68 20.07 52.72
N ARG A 6 10.52 20.72 51.55
CA ARG A 6 9.24 20.84 50.84
C ARG A 6 9.00 19.60 49.97
N ASN A 7 7.89 18.92 50.22
CA ASN A 7 7.43 17.66 49.61
C ASN A 7 7.34 17.76 48.05
N PRO A 8 7.73 16.72 47.27
CA PRO A 8 7.69 16.71 45.79
C PRO A 8 6.32 16.94 45.10
N ASP A 9 5.20 16.92 45.82
CA ASP A 9 3.88 17.10 45.21
C ASP A 9 3.50 18.55 44.86
N GLN A 10 4.27 19.54 45.35
CA GLN A 10 4.02 20.97 45.09
C GLN A 10 4.65 21.48 43.78
N LEU A 11 5.45 20.68 43.06
CA LEU A 11 6.05 21.08 41.78
C LEU A 11 5.15 20.79 40.57
N ARG A 12 3.99 20.14 40.74
CA ARG A 12 3.06 19.86 39.63
C ARG A 12 1.85 20.81 39.58
N ALA A 13 1.77 21.79 40.48
CA ALA A 13 0.59 22.64 40.65
C ALA A 13 0.77 24.11 40.24
N GLY A 14 1.77 24.47 39.41
CA GLY A 14 1.95 25.86 38.99
C GLY A 14 2.72 26.04 37.70
N GLY A 15 2.00 26.32 36.61
CA GLY A 15 2.55 27.13 35.53
C GLY A 15 2.40 26.59 34.11
N ILE A 16 1.17 26.61 33.58
CA ILE A 16 0.90 27.13 32.23
C ILE A 16 -0.55 27.60 32.17
N ASP A 17 -0.77 28.80 32.71
CA ASP A 17 -1.86 29.65 32.27
C ASP A 17 -1.22 30.72 31.36
N THR A 18 -1.29 30.49 30.05
CA THR A 18 -1.14 31.55 29.06
C THR A 18 -2.45 31.65 28.32
N ALA A 19 -3.29 32.56 28.81
CA ALA A 19 -4.48 33.04 28.18
C ALA A 19 -4.25 33.32 26.68
N HIS A 20 -4.94 32.57 25.83
CA HIS A 20 -5.31 33.04 24.50
C HIS A 20 -6.73 33.61 24.61
N PRO A 21 -6.94 34.92 24.39
CA PRO A 21 -8.25 35.53 24.50
C PRO A 21 -9.14 35.11 23.33
N ALA A 22 -10.39 34.84 23.65
CA ALA A 22 -11.42 34.36 22.74
C ALA A 22 -11.53 35.18 21.45
N SER A 23 -11.42 34.50 20.30
CA SER A 23 -12.28 34.80 19.14
C SER A 23 -12.55 33.54 18.33
N GLY A 24 -13.79 33.05 18.38
CA GLY A 24 -14.38 32.13 17.40
C GLY A 24 -13.85 30.70 17.34
N GLY A 25 -13.38 30.12 18.45
CA GLY A 25 -12.83 28.77 18.48
C GLY A 25 -13.87 27.70 18.15
N GLN A 26 -13.80 27.14 16.94
CA GLN A 26 -14.29 25.80 16.67
C GLN A 26 -13.51 24.83 17.55
N HIS A 27 -14.06 24.58 18.74
CA HIS A 27 -13.64 23.51 19.61
C HIS A 27 -13.91 22.21 18.87
N TRP A 28 -12.86 21.69 18.22
CA TRP A 28 -12.85 20.34 17.69
C TRP A 28 -13.01 19.40 18.88
N THR A 29 -14.26 19.09 19.20
CA THR A 29 -14.56 17.87 19.95
C THR A 29 -14.26 16.75 18.97
N PRO A 30 -13.32 15.83 19.28
CA PRO A 30 -13.40 14.54 18.63
C PRO A 30 -14.83 14.06 18.84
N ILE A 31 -15.52 13.75 17.75
CA ILE A 31 -16.74 12.97 17.80
C ILE A 31 -16.32 11.61 18.33
N GLU A 32 -16.23 11.49 19.65
CA GLU A 32 -16.19 10.23 20.35
C GLU A 32 -17.48 9.51 19.93
N GLY A 33 -17.35 8.67 18.91
CA GLY A 33 -18.42 7.80 18.50
C GLY A 33 -18.86 7.05 19.75
N GLN A 34 -20.12 7.21 20.14
CA GLN A 34 -20.72 6.45 21.22
C GLN A 34 -20.86 4.98 20.77
N SER A 35 -19.74 4.26 20.69
CA SER A 35 -19.70 2.81 20.56
C SER A 35 -19.66 2.22 21.96
N SER A 36 -20.79 2.26 22.66
CA SER A 36 -21.04 1.48 23.88
C SER A 36 -21.18 -0.03 23.61
N VAL A 37 -20.62 -0.51 22.50
CA VAL A 37 -20.46 -1.94 22.20
C VAL A 37 -19.19 -2.41 22.91
N PRO A 38 -19.23 -3.47 23.72
CA PRO A 38 -18.05 -3.96 24.45
C PRO A 38 -16.95 -4.35 23.46
N ILE A 39 -15.92 -3.48 23.35
CA ILE A 39 -14.66 -3.64 22.62
C ILE A 39 -14.79 -4.36 21.26
N ASP A 40 -14.94 -3.57 20.20
CA ASP A 40 -14.33 -3.84 18.90
C ASP A 40 -14.92 -4.98 18.04
N THR A 41 -16.25 -5.11 17.95
CA THR A 41 -16.91 -6.09 17.06
C THR A 41 -16.43 -6.00 15.59
N LEU A 42 -16.20 -4.80 15.07
CA LEU A 42 -15.64 -4.61 13.73
C LEU A 42 -14.20 -5.13 13.64
N HIS A 43 -13.37 -4.80 14.63
CA HIS A 43 -11.97 -5.20 14.66
C HIS A 43 -11.81 -6.72 14.86
N ARG A 44 -12.74 -7.35 15.59
CA ARG A 44 -12.86 -8.82 15.69
C ARG A 44 -13.24 -9.45 14.35
N LEU A 45 -14.17 -8.84 13.61
CA LEU A 45 -14.56 -9.31 12.28
C LEU A 45 -13.41 -9.14 11.28
N GLU A 46 -12.74 -7.99 11.30
CA GLU A 46 -11.54 -7.70 10.51
C GLU A 46 -10.46 -8.74 10.77
N HIS A 47 -10.07 -8.97 12.04
CA HIS A 47 -9.08 -10.00 12.39
C HIS A 47 -9.48 -11.40 11.90
N ALA A 48 -10.76 -11.77 12.00
CA ALA A 48 -11.25 -13.05 11.49
C ALA A 48 -11.14 -13.13 9.96
N LEU A 49 -11.48 -12.06 9.24
CA LEU A 49 -11.42 -12.01 7.77
C LEU A 49 -9.97 -11.96 7.26
N HIS A 50 -9.07 -11.22 7.92
CA HIS A 50 -7.65 -11.14 7.55
C HIS A 50 -6.94 -12.49 7.67
N GLY A 51 -7.41 -13.40 8.53
CA GLY A 51 -6.93 -14.78 8.58
C GLY A 51 -7.55 -15.70 7.53
N PHE A 52 -8.81 -15.50 7.14
CA PHE A 52 -9.51 -16.40 6.23
C PHE A 52 -9.32 -16.04 4.74
N VAL A 53 -9.45 -14.76 4.40
CA VAL A 53 -9.45 -14.27 3.02
C VAL A 53 -8.15 -14.57 2.26
N PRO A 54 -6.96 -14.19 2.76
CA PRO A 54 -5.72 -14.40 2.00
C PRO A 54 -5.31 -15.88 1.93
N PHE A 55 -5.76 -16.73 2.85
CA PHE A 55 -5.38 -18.15 2.89
C PHE A 55 -6.37 -19.10 2.22
N VAL A 56 -7.65 -18.70 2.09
CA VAL A 56 -8.70 -19.55 1.49
C VAL A 56 -9.30 -18.88 0.26
N VAL A 57 -9.84 -17.67 0.41
CA VAL A 57 -10.59 -17.00 -0.67
C VAL A 57 -9.68 -16.63 -1.83
N ILE A 58 -8.54 -15.98 -1.56
CA ILE A 58 -7.61 -15.52 -2.59
C ILE A 58 -7.00 -16.69 -3.39
N PRO A 59 -6.51 -17.79 -2.77
CA PRO A 59 -6.01 -18.94 -3.50
C PRO A 59 -7.09 -19.63 -4.34
N ILE A 60 -8.30 -19.82 -3.80
CA ILE A 60 -9.42 -20.41 -4.55
C ILE A 60 -9.83 -19.52 -5.72
N PHE A 61 -9.94 -18.20 -5.49
CA PHE A 61 -10.24 -17.23 -6.54
C PHE A 61 -9.20 -17.27 -7.65
N GLY A 62 -7.92 -17.21 -7.27
CA GLY A 62 -6.79 -17.28 -8.19
C GLY A 62 -6.81 -18.57 -8.99
N PHE A 63 -7.00 -19.72 -8.35
CA PHE A 63 -7.05 -21.01 -9.02
C PHE A 63 -8.24 -21.14 -9.99
N ALA A 64 -9.44 -20.75 -9.56
CA ALA A 64 -10.66 -20.85 -10.38
C ALA A 64 -10.63 -19.91 -11.59
N ASN A 65 -10.05 -18.71 -11.45
CA ASN A 65 -10.12 -17.67 -12.48
C ASN A 65 -8.84 -17.53 -13.31
N ALA A 66 -7.68 -17.87 -12.75
CA ALA A 66 -6.41 -17.87 -13.46
C ALA A 66 -6.14 -19.19 -14.20
N GLY A 67 -7.02 -20.19 -14.10
CA GLY A 67 -6.98 -21.39 -14.93
C GLY A 67 -7.10 -21.02 -16.41
N VAL A 68 -5.95 -20.74 -17.04
CA VAL A 68 -5.86 -20.43 -18.47
C VAL A 68 -5.78 -21.74 -19.22
N SER A 69 -6.64 -21.95 -20.21
CA SER A 69 -6.50 -23.07 -21.13
C SER A 69 -5.31 -22.80 -22.05
N PHE A 70 -4.19 -23.48 -21.80
CA PHE A 70 -3.05 -23.49 -22.73
C PHE A 70 -3.31 -24.39 -23.96
N ALA A 71 -4.39 -25.16 -23.97
CA ALA A 71 -4.77 -25.99 -25.10
C ALA A 71 -5.14 -25.10 -26.29
N GLY A 72 -4.36 -25.19 -27.38
CA GLY A 72 -4.52 -24.34 -28.57
C GLY A 72 -3.84 -22.98 -28.48
N MET A 73 -3.09 -22.68 -27.41
CA MET A 73 -2.43 -21.39 -27.26
C MET A 73 -1.17 -21.32 -28.13
N THR A 74 -1.28 -20.66 -29.27
CA THR A 74 -0.15 -20.35 -30.14
C THR A 74 0.74 -19.30 -29.47
N ALA A 75 2.05 -19.29 -29.76
CA ALA A 75 2.97 -18.23 -29.31
C ALA A 75 2.46 -16.82 -29.67
N ASP A 76 1.60 -16.73 -30.68
CA ASP A 76 0.95 -15.51 -31.14
C ASP A 76 0.05 -14.86 -30.07
N ALA A 77 -0.56 -15.66 -29.18
CA ALA A 77 -1.39 -15.14 -28.08
C ALA A 77 -0.58 -14.35 -27.03
N LEU A 78 0.73 -14.63 -26.91
CA LEU A 78 1.63 -13.83 -26.06
C LEU A 78 2.02 -12.50 -26.72
N THR A 79 2.01 -12.45 -28.06
CA THR A 79 2.32 -11.25 -28.84
C THR A 79 1.09 -10.48 -29.28
N ASP A 80 -0.11 -10.95 -28.92
CA ASP A 80 -1.33 -10.23 -29.22
C ASP A 80 -1.37 -8.87 -28.51
N ARG A 81 -2.00 -7.92 -29.19
CA ARG A 81 -2.06 -6.52 -28.76
C ARG A 81 -2.80 -6.37 -27.44
N LEU A 82 -3.84 -7.17 -27.20
CA LEU A 82 -4.59 -7.13 -25.95
C LEU A 82 -3.73 -7.63 -24.79
N THR A 83 -3.10 -8.80 -24.96
CA THR A 83 -2.19 -9.39 -23.96
C THR A 83 -1.06 -8.43 -23.58
N LEU A 84 -0.37 -7.87 -24.58
CA LEU A 84 0.72 -6.91 -24.36
C LEU A 84 0.22 -5.59 -23.77
N GLY A 85 -0.93 -5.09 -24.24
CA GLY A 85 -1.53 -3.87 -23.73
C GLY A 85 -1.89 -3.98 -22.25
N VAL A 86 -2.47 -5.11 -21.84
CA VAL A 86 -2.79 -5.39 -20.43
C VAL A 86 -1.52 -5.55 -19.60
N ALA A 87 -0.54 -6.32 -20.07
CA ALA A 87 0.72 -6.53 -19.35
C ALA A 87 1.49 -5.22 -19.14
N LEU A 88 1.66 -4.43 -20.20
CA LEU A 88 2.34 -3.14 -20.15
C LEU A 88 1.53 -2.09 -19.38
N GLY A 89 0.21 -2.05 -19.55
CA GLY A 89 -0.67 -1.14 -18.82
C GLY A 89 -0.64 -1.40 -17.31
N LEU A 90 -0.63 -2.67 -16.91
CA LEU A 90 -0.53 -3.07 -15.50
C LEU A 90 0.84 -2.72 -14.91
N LEU A 91 1.93 -2.98 -15.66
CA LEU A 91 3.28 -2.67 -15.22
C LEU A 91 3.54 -1.16 -15.17
N LEU A 92 3.41 -0.48 -16.31
CA LEU A 92 3.73 0.94 -16.47
C LEU A 92 2.69 1.83 -15.80
N GLY A 93 1.40 1.48 -15.88
CA GLY A 93 0.33 2.26 -15.28
C GLY A 93 0.46 2.31 -13.76
N LYS A 94 0.75 1.17 -13.11
CA LYS A 94 0.98 1.15 -11.66
C LYS A 94 2.31 1.77 -11.27
N LEU A 95 3.37 1.54 -12.05
CA LEU A 95 4.66 2.19 -11.80
C LEU A 95 4.51 3.72 -11.84
N VAL A 96 4.04 4.27 -12.95
CA VAL A 96 3.90 5.72 -13.14
C VAL A 96 2.88 6.30 -12.17
N GLY A 97 1.77 5.60 -11.93
CA GLY A 97 0.76 6.03 -10.96
C GLY A 97 1.30 6.10 -9.54
N VAL A 98 1.89 5.02 -9.03
CA VAL A 98 2.37 4.93 -7.64
C VAL A 98 3.65 5.74 -7.44
N PHE A 99 4.68 5.49 -8.27
CA PHE A 99 5.95 6.21 -8.13
C PHE A 99 5.80 7.69 -8.46
N GLY A 100 5.05 8.02 -9.52
CA GLY A 100 4.85 9.41 -9.95
C GLY A 100 4.06 10.21 -8.91
N SER A 101 2.97 9.67 -8.37
CA SER A 101 2.22 10.35 -7.31
C SER A 101 3.03 10.49 -6.02
N ALA A 102 3.70 9.42 -5.58
CA ALA A 102 4.56 9.48 -4.39
C ALA A 102 5.70 10.49 -4.57
N ALA A 103 6.42 10.44 -5.68
CA ALA A 103 7.51 11.36 -5.97
C ALA A 103 7.03 12.82 -6.08
N LEU A 104 5.83 13.05 -6.62
CA LEU A 104 5.24 14.38 -6.71
C LEU A 104 4.91 14.95 -5.33
N VAL A 105 4.22 14.18 -4.49
CA VAL A 105 3.86 14.59 -3.12
C VAL A 105 5.11 14.85 -2.28
N ILE A 106 6.13 13.99 -2.41
CA ILE A 106 7.42 14.16 -1.74
C ILE A 106 8.14 15.42 -2.21
N ARG A 107 8.20 15.67 -3.53
CA ARG A 107 8.85 16.88 -4.06
C ARG A 107 8.13 18.18 -3.71
N LEU A 108 6.82 18.13 -3.53
CA LEU A 108 6.03 19.27 -3.09
C LEU A 108 6.13 19.52 -1.57
N GLY A 109 6.82 18.65 -0.82
CA GLY A 109 7.01 18.78 0.62
C GLY A 109 5.78 18.40 1.45
N PHE A 110 4.79 17.73 0.86
CA PHE A 110 3.59 17.25 1.57
C PHE A 110 3.81 15.91 2.28
N ALA A 111 4.87 15.17 1.94
CA ALA A 111 5.25 13.92 2.60
C ALA A 111 6.77 13.74 2.57
N ASP A 112 7.30 13.03 3.55
CA ASP A 112 8.70 12.61 3.57
C ASP A 112 8.86 11.18 3.02
N LEU A 113 10.07 10.83 2.57
CA LEU A 113 10.37 9.42 2.31
C LEU A 113 10.20 8.60 3.60
N PRO A 114 9.67 7.37 3.52
CA PRO A 114 9.57 6.51 4.69
C PRO A 114 10.95 6.31 5.34
N THR A 115 10.98 6.22 6.67
CA THR A 115 12.21 6.30 7.47
C THR A 115 13.28 5.30 7.00
N ARG A 116 14.44 5.82 6.55
CA ARG A 116 15.60 5.07 6.00
C ARG A 116 15.38 4.42 4.62
N ALA A 117 14.27 4.69 3.96
CA ALA A 117 14.06 4.23 2.60
C ALA A 117 14.83 5.10 1.61
N SER A 118 15.47 4.46 0.63
CA SER A 118 16.12 5.15 -0.48
C SER A 118 15.19 5.25 -1.69
N TRP A 119 15.43 6.21 -2.60
CA TRP A 119 14.71 6.32 -3.87
C TRP A 119 14.59 5.01 -4.67
N PRO A 120 15.64 4.17 -4.81
CA PRO A 120 15.50 2.87 -5.47
C PRO A 120 14.59 1.89 -4.70
N GLN A 121 14.50 1.98 -3.37
CA GLN A 121 13.51 1.19 -2.62
C GLN A 121 12.09 1.66 -2.90
N LEU A 122 11.85 2.97 -2.98
CA LEU A 122 10.55 3.51 -3.38
C LEU A 122 10.17 3.04 -4.79
N LEU A 123 11.11 3.07 -5.73
CA LEU A 123 10.91 2.55 -7.08
C LEU A 123 10.57 1.06 -7.09
N GLY A 124 11.31 0.24 -6.35
CA GLY A 124 11.07 -1.20 -6.31
C GLY A 124 9.76 -1.57 -5.61
N VAL A 125 9.36 -0.86 -4.55
CA VAL A 125 8.04 -1.03 -3.92
C VAL A 125 6.93 -0.61 -4.88
N SER A 126 7.13 0.46 -5.64
CA SER A 126 6.18 0.89 -6.68
C SER A 126 5.99 -0.17 -7.76
N MET A 127 7.08 -0.87 -8.15
CA MET A 127 7.01 -2.03 -9.05
C MET A 127 6.29 -3.22 -8.42
N LEU A 128 6.49 -3.49 -7.12
CA LEU A 128 5.76 -4.56 -6.42
C LEU A 128 4.26 -4.27 -6.29
N CYS A 129 3.86 -3.00 -6.11
CA CYS A 129 2.46 -2.60 -6.23
C CYS A 129 1.87 -2.97 -7.59
N GLY A 130 2.73 -3.03 -8.62
CA GLY A 130 2.46 -3.58 -9.95
C GLY A 130 1.77 -4.94 -9.95
N ILE A 131 2.00 -5.80 -8.96
CA ILE A 131 1.39 -7.14 -8.87
C ILE A 131 -0.13 -7.00 -8.72
N GLY A 132 -0.85 -7.11 -9.84
CA GLY A 132 -2.29 -6.90 -9.92
C GLY A 132 -3.12 -8.16 -9.90
N PHE A 133 -2.47 -9.34 -10.00
CA PHE A 133 -3.08 -10.67 -10.17
C PHE A 133 -4.58 -10.76 -9.84
N THR A 134 -4.98 -10.72 -8.56
CA THR A 134 -6.38 -10.96 -8.19
C THR A 134 -7.35 -9.84 -8.57
N MET A 135 -7.02 -8.59 -8.27
CA MET A 135 -7.89 -7.46 -8.59
C MET A 135 -7.95 -7.20 -10.09
N SER A 136 -6.83 -7.35 -10.80
CA SER A 136 -6.79 -7.22 -12.25
C SER A 136 -7.51 -8.38 -12.93
N LEU A 137 -7.42 -9.62 -12.44
CA LEU A 137 -8.20 -10.74 -12.98
C LEU A 137 -9.70 -10.49 -12.82
N PHE A 138 -10.12 -10.02 -11.64
CA PHE A 138 -11.52 -9.68 -11.39
C PHE A 138 -12.03 -8.61 -12.36
N ILE A 139 -11.29 -7.51 -12.51
CA ILE A 139 -11.66 -6.43 -13.44
C ILE A 139 -11.62 -6.91 -14.90
N GLY A 140 -10.65 -7.73 -15.28
CA GLY A 140 -10.54 -8.28 -16.63
C GLY A 140 -11.72 -9.19 -16.99
N LEU A 141 -12.17 -10.03 -16.06
CA LEU A 141 -13.35 -10.88 -16.24
C LEU A 141 -14.63 -10.07 -16.40
N LEU A 142 -14.77 -8.97 -15.65
CA LEU A 142 -15.92 -8.07 -15.80
C LEU A 142 -15.87 -7.27 -17.12
N ALA A 143 -14.69 -6.84 -17.54
CA ALA A 143 -14.51 -6.05 -18.75
C ALA A 143 -14.81 -6.83 -20.04
N PHE A 144 -14.60 -8.15 -20.03
CA PHE A 144 -14.79 -9.02 -21.20
C PHE A 144 -15.76 -10.16 -20.91
N ALA A 145 -16.78 -9.93 -20.08
CA ALA A 145 -17.73 -10.96 -19.64
C ALA A 145 -18.37 -11.75 -20.80
N ASP A 146 -18.60 -11.09 -21.94
CA ASP A 146 -19.27 -11.66 -23.11
C ASP A 146 -18.35 -12.45 -24.07
N ASN A 147 -17.01 -12.37 -23.90
CA ASN A 147 -16.05 -12.93 -24.85
C ASN A 147 -14.97 -13.79 -24.15
N VAL A 148 -15.15 -15.11 -24.21
CA VAL A 148 -14.26 -16.08 -23.53
C VAL A 148 -12.83 -16.06 -24.08
N GLU A 149 -12.66 -15.84 -25.38
CA GLU A 149 -11.34 -15.79 -26.01
C GLU A 149 -10.51 -14.59 -25.50
N LEU A 150 -11.11 -13.39 -25.49
CA LEU A 150 -10.49 -12.19 -24.95
C LEU A 150 -10.20 -12.30 -23.44
N GLN A 151 -11.05 -13.01 -22.67
CA GLN A 151 -10.75 -13.26 -21.26
C GLN A 151 -9.48 -14.10 -21.07
N ASN A 152 -9.21 -15.07 -21.95
CA ASN A 152 -8.00 -15.87 -21.86
C ASN A 152 -6.76 -15.02 -22.15
N GLU A 153 -6.78 -14.17 -23.18
CA GLU A 153 -5.70 -13.23 -23.49
C GLU A 153 -5.44 -12.26 -22.33
N VAL A 154 -6.49 -11.70 -21.74
CA VAL A 154 -6.39 -10.79 -20.59
C VAL A 154 -5.80 -11.50 -19.37
N LYS A 155 -6.22 -12.75 -19.08
CA LYS A 155 -5.64 -13.56 -18.00
C LYS A 155 -4.14 -13.76 -18.20
N VAL A 156 -3.72 -14.11 -19.43
CA VAL A 156 -2.30 -14.25 -19.78
C VAL A 156 -1.56 -12.93 -19.59
N GLY A 157 -2.11 -11.81 -20.07
CA GLY A 157 -1.52 -10.48 -19.93
C GLY A 157 -1.34 -10.08 -18.46
N ILE A 158 -2.32 -10.36 -17.61
CA ILE A 158 -2.24 -10.07 -16.16
C ILE A 158 -1.20 -10.94 -15.48
N LEU A 159 -1.11 -12.23 -15.83
CA LEU A 159 -0.11 -13.16 -15.31
C LEU A 159 1.30 -12.72 -15.69
N LEU A 160 1.53 -12.41 -16.98
CA LEU A 160 2.81 -11.94 -17.48
C LEU A 160 3.21 -10.59 -16.88
N GLY A 161 2.28 -9.63 -16.84
CA GLY A 161 2.51 -8.31 -16.24
C GLY A 161 2.82 -8.40 -14.74
N SER A 162 2.09 -9.22 -14.00
CA SER A 162 2.33 -9.40 -12.55
C SER A 162 3.64 -10.12 -12.26
N LEU A 163 4.00 -11.14 -13.06
CA LEU A 163 5.26 -11.86 -12.92
C LEU A 163 6.46 -10.95 -13.24
N THR A 164 6.39 -10.19 -14.33
CA THR A 164 7.45 -9.25 -14.71
C THR A 164 7.59 -8.11 -13.70
N ALA A 165 6.48 -7.54 -13.21
CA ALA A 165 6.48 -6.55 -12.15
C ALA A 165 7.13 -7.09 -10.86
N GLY A 166 6.75 -8.30 -10.45
CA GLY A 166 7.32 -8.96 -9.28
C GLY A 166 8.82 -9.23 -9.41
N LEU A 167 9.26 -9.73 -10.56
CA LEU A 167 10.68 -10.03 -10.81
C LEU A 167 11.53 -8.76 -10.84
N ILE A 168 11.08 -7.73 -11.56
CA ILE A 168 11.78 -6.44 -11.65
C ILE A 168 11.79 -5.75 -10.28
N GLY A 169 10.64 -5.71 -9.59
CA GLY A 169 10.53 -5.13 -8.25
C GLY A 169 11.45 -5.82 -7.24
N TRP A 170 11.47 -7.16 -7.24
CA TRP A 170 12.39 -7.95 -6.42
C TRP A 170 13.85 -7.67 -6.76
N LEU A 171 14.20 -7.60 -8.05
CA LEU A 171 15.56 -7.34 -8.49
C LEU A 171 16.04 -5.95 -8.02
N ILE A 172 15.21 -4.92 -8.18
CA ILE A 172 15.50 -3.56 -7.71
C ILE A 172 15.69 -3.56 -6.19
N LEU A 173 14.77 -4.17 -5.44
CA LEU A 173 14.86 -4.22 -3.97
C LEU A 173 16.10 -4.98 -3.49
N ARG A 174 16.48 -6.05 -4.19
CA ARG A 174 17.66 -6.85 -3.85
C ARG A 174 18.96 -6.04 -3.93
N PHE A 175 19.05 -5.10 -4.86
CA PHE A 175 20.23 -4.24 -5.02
C PHE A 175 20.10 -2.87 -4.33
N ALA A 176 18.90 -2.50 -3.90
CA ALA A 176 18.66 -1.21 -3.26
C ALA A 176 19.23 -1.19 -1.84
N GLN A 177 20.28 -0.41 -1.63
CA GLN A 177 20.83 -0.18 -0.30
C GLN A 177 19.97 0.83 0.48
N PRO A 178 19.74 0.62 1.79
CA PRO A 178 19.15 1.63 2.66
C PRO A 178 20.02 2.88 2.69
N GLU A 179 19.41 4.05 2.82
CA GLU A 179 20.17 5.30 2.98
C GLU A 179 20.91 5.27 4.31
N ARG A 180 22.25 5.41 4.26
CA ARG A 180 23.09 5.39 5.46
C ARG A 180 22.96 6.73 6.18
N VAL A 181 22.54 6.70 7.44
CA VAL A 181 22.56 7.86 8.33
C VAL A 181 24.01 8.38 8.40
N PRO A 182 24.28 9.67 8.10
CA PRO A 182 25.58 10.26 8.38
C PRO A 182 25.87 10.07 9.87
N ALA A 183 26.93 9.34 10.21
CA ALA A 183 27.32 9.15 11.59
C ALA A 183 27.38 10.52 12.25
N ALA A 184 26.51 10.74 13.25
CA ALA A 184 26.51 11.98 14.02
C ALA A 184 27.96 12.22 14.46
N ARG A 185 28.55 13.29 13.94
CA ARG A 185 29.90 13.70 14.32
C ARG A 185 29.81 14.15 15.77
N VAL A 186 30.04 13.20 16.68
CA VAL A 186 30.27 13.50 18.10
C VAL A 186 31.60 14.24 18.12
N ALA A 187 31.53 15.56 18.19
CA ALA A 187 32.63 16.47 18.42
C ALA A 187 32.49 17.05 19.82
#